data_AF-E8KGQ2-F1
#
_entry.id   AF-E8KGQ2-F1
#
_cell.length_a   1.000
_cell.length_b   1.000
_cell.length_c   1.000
_cell.angle_alpha   90.00
_cell.angle_beta   90.00
_cell.angle_gamma   90.00
#
_symmetry.space_group_name_H-M   'P 1'
#
loop_
_entity.id
_entity.type
_entity.pdbx_description
1 polymer ?
#
loop_
_entity_poly.entity_id
_entity_poly.type
_entity_poly.pdbx_seq_one_letter_code
_entity_poly.pdbx_strand_id
1 'polypeptide(L)'
;MLYTPIGLSFGAPSYQYIASLFATDLLEGREFLTQLPISNYLITIGILLAVIFFRKITKQHQINFLNNRAFIISSLVVSLFSLAPFKFFHEFFSESMKVKQELEALNNSTAIPSEWGNSTLSSDSKYDDYVLVIGKSARKDYHHAYGYPVENTPFMSNAKGTLIDGFTADGTNTISSLKLLLTKPNTQPWEGNYRLNLVELVKSAGIKTYWISNQGYLGRFDTPISSLANKSDEKIFLKSGNSFSQNISDFALLPKFSQVISQAAQGKALYCGTFIWFTFDYLRLPNRLPKNL
;
A
#
# COMPACT_ATOMS: atom_id res chain seq x y z
N MET A 1 -18.69 7.06 -14.78
CA MET A 1 -17.88 7.83 -15.76
C MET A 1 -16.50 8.15 -15.22
N LEU A 2 -16.35 8.75 -14.02
CA LEU A 2 -15.03 8.98 -13.41
C LEU A 2 -14.22 7.69 -13.14
N TYR A 3 -14.88 6.60 -12.75
CA TYR A 3 -14.22 5.31 -12.55
C TYR A 3 -13.94 4.52 -13.85
N THR A 4 -14.56 4.89 -14.97
CA THR A 4 -14.50 4.10 -16.21
C THR A 4 -13.08 3.80 -16.69
N PRO A 5 -12.12 4.76 -16.65
CA PRO A 5 -10.75 4.45 -17.05
C PRO A 5 -10.05 3.42 -16.16
N ILE A 6 -10.38 3.43 -14.86
CA ILE A 6 -9.81 2.56 -13.83
C ILE A 6 -10.44 1.18 -13.94
N GLY A 7 -11.77 1.10 -14.03
CA GLY A 7 -12.51 -0.16 -14.10
C GLY A 7 -12.23 -0.97 -15.37
N LEU A 8 -11.87 -0.32 -16.47
CA LEU A 8 -11.42 -1.02 -17.69
C LEU A 8 -10.06 -1.71 -17.51
N SER A 9 -9.17 -1.17 -16.67
CA SER A 9 -7.87 -1.75 -16.39
C SER A 9 -7.89 -2.75 -15.23
N PHE A 10 -8.71 -2.48 -14.21
CA PHE A 10 -8.61 -3.16 -12.90
C PHE A 10 -9.90 -3.84 -12.44
N GLY A 11 -11.00 -3.71 -13.21
CA GLY A 11 -12.26 -4.37 -12.88
C GLY A 11 -13.07 -3.65 -11.79
N ALA A 12 -13.68 -4.43 -10.90
CA ALA A 12 -14.50 -3.91 -9.80
C ALA A 12 -13.62 -3.37 -8.64
N PRO A 13 -14.13 -2.42 -7.83
CA PRO A 13 -13.41 -1.86 -6.70
C PRO A 13 -13.28 -2.95 -5.63
N SER A 14 -12.04 -3.37 -5.37
CA SER A 14 -11.70 -4.33 -4.33
C SER A 14 -11.24 -3.63 -3.06
N TYR A 15 -11.25 -4.33 -1.93
CA TYR A 15 -10.61 -3.88 -0.69
C TYR A 15 -9.21 -3.30 -0.94
N GLN A 16 -8.42 -3.98 -1.77
CA GLN A 16 -7.03 -3.63 -2.06
C GLN A 16 -6.93 -2.25 -2.75
N TYR A 17 -7.78 -1.99 -3.73
CA TYR A 17 -7.79 -0.71 -4.44
C TYR A 17 -8.30 0.43 -3.57
N ILE A 18 -9.31 0.16 -2.74
CA ILE A 18 -9.84 1.17 -1.83
C ILE A 18 -8.83 1.46 -0.72
N ALA A 19 -8.22 0.45 -0.11
CA ALA A 19 -7.16 0.61 0.88
C ALA A 19 -6.01 1.47 0.34
N SER A 20 -5.56 1.22 -0.89
CA SER A 20 -4.56 2.09 -1.51
C SER A 20 -5.03 3.54 -1.63
N LEU A 21 -6.27 3.80 -2.05
CA LEU A 21 -6.79 5.17 -2.18
C LEU A 21 -6.80 5.94 -0.85
N PHE A 22 -7.03 5.25 0.28
CA PHE A 22 -6.98 5.87 1.61
C PHE A 22 -5.56 6.12 2.12
N ALA A 23 -4.57 5.36 1.64
CA ALA A 23 -3.17 5.48 2.06
C ALA A 23 -2.27 6.25 1.10
N THR A 24 -2.74 6.46 -0.13
CA THR A 24 -2.00 7.11 -1.20
C THR A 24 -2.05 8.62 -1.05
N ASP A 25 -0.91 9.28 -1.28
CA ASP A 25 -0.84 10.74 -1.31
C ASP A 25 -1.30 11.31 -2.67
N LEU A 26 -1.51 12.62 -2.74
CA LEU A 26 -2.01 13.29 -3.95
C LEU A 26 -1.03 13.18 -5.14
N LEU A 27 0.27 13.06 -4.90
CA LEU A 27 1.29 12.93 -5.94
C LEU A 27 1.27 11.51 -6.53
N GLU A 28 1.26 10.49 -5.67
CA GLU A 28 1.12 9.08 -6.07
C GLU A 28 -0.20 8.85 -6.83
N GLY A 29 -1.31 9.46 -6.37
CA GLY A 29 -2.60 9.39 -7.05
C GLY A 29 -2.59 10.03 -8.44
N ARG A 30 -1.88 11.15 -8.62
CA ARG A 30 -1.70 11.78 -9.94
C ARG A 30 -0.88 10.90 -10.87
N GLU A 31 0.24 10.36 -10.40
CA GLU A 31 1.10 9.49 -11.20
C GLU A 31 0.37 8.24 -11.67
N PHE A 32 -0.39 7.60 -10.78
CA PHE A 32 -1.24 6.46 -11.13
C PHE A 32 -2.20 6.78 -12.29
N LEU A 33 -2.89 7.92 -12.24
CA LEU A 33 -3.79 8.32 -13.32
C LEU A 33 -3.04 8.50 -14.65
N THR A 34 -1.81 8.99 -14.63
CA THR A 34 -1.03 9.14 -15.87
C THR A 34 -0.56 7.82 -16.49
N GLN A 35 -0.56 6.73 -15.72
CA GLN A 35 -0.17 5.40 -16.20
C GLN A 35 -1.30 4.64 -16.90
N LEU A 36 -2.55 5.12 -16.80
CA LEU A 36 -3.68 4.47 -17.45
C LEU A 36 -3.60 4.63 -18.98
N PRO A 37 -3.95 3.58 -19.77
CA PRO A 37 -3.98 3.68 -21.22
C PRO A 37 -4.87 4.83 -21.70
N ILE A 38 -4.37 5.63 -22.66
CA ILE A 38 -5.10 6.77 -23.24
C ILE A 38 -6.45 6.32 -23.85
N SER A 39 -6.50 5.09 -24.39
CA SER A 39 -7.73 4.46 -24.90
C SER A 39 -8.87 4.46 -23.89
N ASN A 40 -8.56 4.25 -22.60
CA ASN A 40 -9.56 4.16 -21.55
C ASN A 40 -10.21 5.52 -21.28
N TYR A 41 -9.43 6.60 -21.38
CA TYR A 41 -9.93 7.98 -21.32
C TYR A 41 -10.77 8.32 -22.56
N LEU A 42 -10.34 7.91 -23.75
CA LEU A 42 -11.09 8.13 -24.99
C LEU A 42 -12.46 7.43 -24.97
N ILE A 43 -12.54 6.20 -24.44
CA ILE A 43 -13.81 5.49 -24.25
C ILE A 43 -14.73 6.28 -23.31
N THR A 44 -14.18 6.82 -22.22
CA THR A 44 -14.96 7.64 -21.25
C THR A 44 -15.54 8.89 -21.92
N ILE A 45 -14.74 9.58 -22.74
CA ILE A 45 -15.19 10.72 -23.54
C ILE A 45 -16.25 10.27 -24.57
N GLY A 46 -16.03 9.13 -25.23
CA GLY A 46 -16.96 8.55 -26.20
C GLY A 46 -18.33 8.27 -25.59
N ILE A 47 -18.38 7.72 -24.38
CA ILE A 47 -19.63 7.48 -23.63
C ILE A 47 -20.33 8.82 -23.33
N LEU A 48 -19.60 9.84 -22.88
CA LEU A 48 -20.15 11.18 -22.63
C LEU A 48 -20.77 11.78 -23.90
N LEU A 49 -20.05 11.71 -25.02
CA LEU A 49 -20.53 12.19 -26.31
C LEU A 49 -21.74 11.40 -26.80
N ALA A 50 -21.74 10.08 -26.62
CA ALA A 50 -22.88 9.23 -26.97
C ALA A 50 -24.14 9.61 -26.16
N VAL A 51 -24.01 9.91 -24.87
CA VAL A 51 -25.12 10.38 -24.03
C VAL A 51 -25.64 11.75 -24.49
N ILE A 52 -24.74 12.68 -24.81
CA ILE A 52 -25.11 14.01 -25.34
C ILE A 52 -25.80 13.88 -26.69
N PHE A 53 -25.27 13.05 -27.59
CA PHE A 53 -25.81 12.81 -28.92
C PHE A 53 -27.17 12.11 -28.87
N PHE A 54 -27.31 11.10 -28.02
CA PHE A 54 -28.58 10.45 -27.73
C PHE A 54 -29.62 11.47 -27.26
N ARG A 55 -29.27 12.35 -26.31
CA ARG A 55 -30.17 13.42 -25.84
C ARG A 55 -30.55 14.39 -26.96
N LYS A 56 -29.60 14.73 -27.84
CA LYS A 56 -29.84 15.62 -28.99
C LYS A 56 -30.81 14.99 -29.99
N ILE A 57 -30.62 13.72 -30.36
CA ILE A 57 -31.51 12.96 -31.26
C ILE A 57 -32.92 12.88 -30.67
N THR A 58 -33.05 12.46 -29.41
CA THR A 58 -34.35 12.28 -28.76
C THR A 58 -35.14 13.59 -28.70
N LYS A 59 -34.46 14.73 -28.46
CA LYS A 59 -35.07 16.07 -28.47
C LYS A 59 -35.45 16.53 -29.88
N GLN A 60 -34.61 16.26 -30.88
CA GLN A 60 -34.83 16.67 -32.28
C GLN A 60 -36.01 15.92 -32.91
N HIS A 61 -36.13 14.62 -32.65
CA HIS A 61 -37.19 13.77 -33.20
C HIS A 61 -38.47 13.73 -32.34
N GLN A 62 -38.57 14.58 -31.31
CA GLN A 62 -39.70 14.63 -30.37
C GLN A 62 -40.16 13.26 -29.87
N ILE A 63 -39.20 12.34 -29.63
CA ILE A 63 -39.54 10.97 -29.26
C ILE A 63 -39.96 10.95 -27.78
N ASN A 64 -41.28 10.92 -27.55
CA ASN A 64 -41.88 10.87 -26.22
C ASN A 64 -41.98 9.42 -25.72
N PHE A 65 -40.89 8.91 -25.13
CA PHE A 65 -40.85 7.58 -24.51
C PHE A 65 -41.64 7.47 -23.18
N LEU A 66 -42.22 8.56 -22.66
CA LEU A 66 -42.55 8.76 -21.25
C LEU A 66 -43.89 9.48 -21.01
N ASN A 67 -45.03 8.78 -21.09
CA ASN A 67 -46.29 9.33 -20.55
C ASN A 67 -46.43 9.16 -19.03
N ASN A 68 -45.70 8.23 -18.41
CA ASN A 68 -45.74 8.03 -16.95
C ASN A 68 -44.33 8.13 -16.35
N ARG A 69 -43.97 9.35 -15.92
CA ARG A 69 -42.64 9.66 -15.35
C ARG A 69 -42.32 8.80 -14.13
N ALA A 70 -43.31 8.47 -13.30
CA ALA A 70 -43.13 7.65 -12.12
C ALA A 70 -42.81 6.18 -12.45
N PHE A 71 -43.50 5.60 -13.44
CA PHE A 71 -43.28 4.21 -13.89
C PHE A 71 -41.89 4.02 -14.51
N ILE A 72 -41.39 5.02 -15.24
CA ILE A 72 -40.08 4.89 -15.87
C ILE A 72 -38.96 5.21 -14.90
N ILE A 73 -39.15 6.14 -13.98
CA ILE A 73 -38.20 6.32 -12.87
C ILE A 73 -38.19 5.05 -12.01
N SER A 74 -39.33 4.43 -11.69
CA SER A 74 -39.36 3.19 -10.91
C SER A 74 -38.78 1.99 -11.69
N SER A 75 -39.11 1.83 -12.98
CA SER A 75 -38.53 0.81 -13.84
C SER A 75 -37.03 1.01 -14.07
N LEU A 76 -36.56 2.26 -14.17
CA LEU A 76 -35.14 2.60 -14.26
C LEU A 76 -34.45 2.29 -12.92
N VAL A 77 -35.05 2.64 -11.79
CA VAL A 77 -34.50 2.33 -10.46
C VAL A 77 -34.43 0.81 -10.24
N VAL A 78 -35.49 0.06 -10.56
CA VAL A 78 -35.55 -1.40 -10.44
C VAL A 78 -34.58 -2.11 -11.40
N SER A 79 -34.44 -1.62 -12.64
CA SER A 79 -33.44 -2.15 -13.58
C SER A 79 -32.01 -1.77 -13.16
N LEU A 80 -31.79 -0.59 -12.59
CA LEU A 80 -30.49 -0.19 -12.04
C LEU A 80 -30.06 -1.08 -10.87
N PHE A 81 -30.99 -1.56 -10.02
CA PHE A 81 -30.69 -2.49 -8.92
C PHE A 81 -30.05 -3.81 -9.36
N SER A 82 -30.32 -4.25 -10.60
CA SER A 82 -29.80 -5.51 -11.16
C SER A 82 -28.64 -5.32 -12.16
N LEU A 83 -28.23 -4.07 -12.42
CA LEU A 83 -27.16 -3.74 -13.35
C LEU A 83 -25.79 -3.57 -12.65
N ALA A 84 -24.73 -3.82 -13.41
CA ALA A 84 -23.33 -3.68 -12.98
C ALA A 84 -22.98 -2.37 -12.22
N PRO A 85 -23.55 -1.19 -12.53
CA PRO A 85 -23.26 0.03 -11.79
C PRO A 85 -23.72 0.01 -10.33
N PHE A 86 -24.86 -0.63 -10.01
CA PHE A 86 -25.33 -0.72 -8.61
C PHE A 86 -24.50 -1.70 -7.81
N LYS A 87 -24.13 -2.83 -8.41
CA LYS A 87 -23.16 -3.78 -7.83
C LYS A 87 -21.83 -3.08 -7.54
N PHE A 88 -21.33 -2.25 -8.47
CA PHE A 88 -20.15 -1.42 -8.25
C PHE A 88 -20.29 -0.49 -7.04
N PHE A 89 -21.41 0.24 -6.91
CA PHE A 89 -21.61 1.14 -5.77
C PHE A 89 -21.74 0.38 -4.45
N HIS A 90 -22.42 -0.76 -4.46
CA HIS A 90 -22.55 -1.62 -3.30
C HIS A 90 -21.19 -2.15 -2.85
N GLU A 91 -20.40 -2.73 -3.77
CA GLU A 91 -19.04 -3.21 -3.50
C GLU A 91 -18.12 -2.07 -3.06
N PHE A 92 -18.15 -0.93 -3.74
CA PHE A 92 -17.38 0.24 -3.35
C PHE A 92 -17.71 0.68 -1.92
N PHE A 93 -18.99 0.76 -1.57
CA PHE A 93 -19.41 1.19 -0.24
C PHE A 93 -19.07 0.14 0.83
N SER A 94 -19.33 -1.14 0.56
CA SER A 94 -19.04 -2.23 1.50
C SER A 94 -17.54 -2.36 1.76
N GLU A 95 -16.71 -2.34 0.70
CA GLU A 95 -15.26 -2.44 0.82
C GLU A 95 -14.66 -1.17 1.45
N SER A 96 -15.21 0.03 1.17
CA SER A 96 -14.82 1.27 1.86
C SER A 96 -15.15 1.23 3.34
N MET A 97 -16.31 0.70 3.70
CA MET A 97 -16.70 0.54 5.11
C MET A 97 -15.77 -0.43 5.84
N LYS A 98 -15.38 -1.55 5.21
CA LYS A 98 -14.38 -2.48 5.77
C LYS A 98 -13.03 -1.81 6.01
N VAL A 99 -12.50 -1.10 5.00
CA VAL A 99 -11.24 -0.36 5.13
C VAL A 99 -11.33 0.66 6.25
N LYS A 100 -12.41 1.44 6.31
CA LYS A 100 -12.63 2.44 7.36
C LYS A 100 -12.70 1.81 8.75
N GLN A 101 -13.47 0.74 8.92
CA GLN A 101 -13.58 0.02 10.19
C GLN A 101 -12.23 -0.56 10.62
N GLU A 102 -11.45 -1.09 9.69
CA GLU A 102 -10.11 -1.59 9.97
C GLU A 102 -9.17 -0.47 10.39
N LEU A 103 -9.16 0.65 9.66
CA LEU A 103 -8.36 1.83 10.03
C LEU A 103 -8.80 2.40 11.38
N GLU A 104 -10.10 2.42 11.72
CA GLU A 104 -10.59 2.82 13.04
C GLU A 104 -10.14 1.85 14.14
N ALA A 105 -10.17 0.54 13.89
CA ALA A 105 -9.68 -0.47 14.82
C ALA A 105 -8.17 -0.34 15.07
N LEU A 106 -7.40 -0.12 13.99
CA LEU A 106 -5.99 0.24 14.08
C LEU A 106 -5.81 1.58 14.79
N ASN A 107 -6.71 2.55 14.62
CA ASN A 107 -6.60 3.87 15.24
C ASN A 107 -6.84 3.91 16.75
N ASN A 108 -7.61 2.94 17.24
CA ASN A 108 -7.90 2.76 18.65
C ASN A 108 -6.96 1.73 19.32
N SER A 109 -5.84 1.37 18.67
CA SER A 109 -5.06 0.16 18.94
C SER A 109 -4.17 0.14 20.20
N THR A 110 -4.36 1.05 21.16
CA THR A 110 -4.08 0.69 22.56
C THR A 110 -4.92 -0.51 23.04
N ALA A 111 -5.96 -0.91 22.27
CA ALA A 111 -6.88 -2.00 22.59
C ALA A 111 -6.70 -3.31 21.81
N ILE A 112 -5.69 -3.47 20.92
CA ILE A 112 -5.45 -4.77 20.24
C ILE A 112 -4.36 -5.55 21.01
N PRO A 113 -4.73 -6.45 21.94
CA PRO A 113 -3.77 -7.21 22.71
C PRO A 113 -3.07 -8.25 21.85
N SER A 114 -1.79 -8.46 22.16
CA SER A 114 -0.99 -9.55 21.59
C SER A 114 -1.55 -10.91 22.01
N GLU A 115 -1.50 -11.89 21.08
CA GLU A 115 -1.86 -13.30 21.31
C GLU A 115 -0.66 -14.24 21.26
N TRP A 116 0.56 -13.72 21.11
CA TRP A 116 1.75 -14.57 21.07
C TRP A 116 2.04 -15.29 22.40
N GLY A 117 1.51 -14.76 23.52
CA GLY A 117 1.85 -15.26 24.85
C GLY A 117 3.30 -14.95 25.20
N ASN A 118 3.98 -15.90 25.85
CA ASN A 118 5.40 -15.78 26.19
C ASN A 118 6.25 -16.49 25.14
N SER A 119 6.89 -15.72 24.27
CA SER A 119 7.84 -16.26 23.29
C SER A 119 9.23 -16.40 23.91
N THR A 120 10.04 -17.33 23.40
CA THR A 120 11.41 -17.52 23.87
C THR A 120 12.38 -17.49 22.71
N LEU A 121 13.57 -16.96 22.96
CA LEU A 121 14.68 -17.07 22.02
C LEU A 121 15.36 -18.43 22.18
N SER A 122 15.75 -19.02 21.05
CA SER A 122 16.63 -20.18 21.07
C SER A 122 17.96 -19.82 21.72
N SER A 123 18.51 -20.75 22.52
CA SER A 123 19.85 -20.66 23.10
C SER A 123 20.95 -20.50 22.05
N ASP A 124 20.68 -20.93 20.81
CA ASP A 124 21.63 -20.88 19.69
C ASP A 124 21.59 -19.56 18.90
N SER A 125 20.95 -18.51 19.45
CA SER A 125 20.88 -17.21 18.79
C SER A 125 22.27 -16.55 18.66
N LYS A 126 22.80 -16.55 17.43
CA LYS A 126 24.16 -16.09 17.10
C LYS A 126 24.33 -14.57 16.99
N TYR A 127 23.25 -13.84 16.75
CA TYR A 127 23.29 -12.42 16.46
C TYR A 127 22.51 -11.64 17.51
N ASP A 128 23.01 -10.45 17.85
CA ASP A 128 22.33 -9.55 18.77
C ASP A 128 21.49 -8.51 18.04
N ASP A 129 21.93 -8.09 16.86
CA ASP A 129 21.24 -7.13 16.02
C ASP A 129 20.58 -7.80 14.81
N TYR A 130 19.28 -7.56 14.67
CA TYR A 130 18.48 -7.99 13.52
C TYR A 130 18.01 -6.74 12.78
N VAL A 131 18.22 -6.70 11.46
CA VAL A 131 17.80 -5.57 10.63
C VAL A 131 16.81 -6.06 9.57
N LEU A 132 15.59 -5.54 9.62
CA LEU A 132 14.55 -5.78 8.64
C LEU A 132 14.38 -4.54 7.76
N VAL A 133 14.74 -4.66 6.48
CA VAL A 133 14.56 -3.60 5.48
C VAL A 133 13.33 -3.90 4.64
N ILE A 134 12.33 -3.03 4.72
CA ILE A 134 11.06 -3.13 3.99
C ILE A 134 11.08 -2.12 2.86
N GLY A 135 11.30 -2.62 1.64
CA GLY A 135 11.26 -1.82 0.41
C GLY A 135 9.84 -1.50 -0.05
N LYS A 136 9.73 -0.62 -1.05
CA LYS A 136 8.46 -0.26 -1.71
C LYS A 136 8.60 -0.44 -3.22
N SER A 137 7.63 -1.11 -3.84
CA SER A 137 7.44 -1.20 -5.29
C SER A 137 8.63 -1.69 -6.14
N ALA A 138 9.66 -2.27 -5.52
CA ALA A 138 10.79 -2.87 -6.24
C ALA A 138 10.37 -4.22 -6.83
N ARG A 139 10.66 -4.43 -8.12
CA ARG A 139 10.34 -5.67 -8.82
C ARG A 139 11.61 -6.41 -9.23
N LYS A 140 11.60 -7.72 -9.00
CA LYS A 140 12.71 -8.62 -9.31
C LYS A 140 13.17 -8.53 -10.77
N ASP A 141 12.24 -8.45 -11.72
CA ASP A 141 12.55 -8.41 -13.16
C ASP A 141 13.26 -7.13 -13.62
N TYR A 142 13.32 -6.10 -12.76
CA TYR A 142 14.09 -4.88 -12.97
C TYR A 142 15.38 -4.83 -12.14
N HIS A 143 15.83 -5.93 -11.54
CA HIS A 143 17.05 -5.95 -10.73
C HIS A 143 18.16 -6.75 -11.43
N HIS A 144 19.34 -6.15 -11.59
CA HIS A 144 20.49 -6.81 -12.23
C HIS A 144 20.88 -8.11 -11.53
N ALA A 145 20.86 -8.13 -10.20
CA ALA A 145 21.20 -9.32 -9.40
C ALA A 145 20.29 -10.53 -9.70
N TYR A 146 19.15 -10.30 -10.35
CA TYR A 146 18.20 -11.32 -10.78
C TYR A 146 18.14 -11.52 -12.31
N GLY A 147 19.10 -10.94 -13.06
CA GLY A 147 19.25 -11.14 -14.50
C GLY A 147 18.77 -9.98 -15.39
N TYR A 148 18.36 -8.83 -14.82
CA TYR A 148 18.06 -7.64 -15.63
C TYR A 148 19.34 -7.13 -16.33
N PRO A 149 19.32 -6.78 -17.64
CA PRO A 149 20.53 -6.48 -18.40
C PRO A 149 21.28 -5.21 -17.97
N VAL A 150 20.65 -4.29 -17.23
CA VAL A 150 21.29 -3.06 -16.76
C VAL A 150 21.81 -3.26 -15.35
N GLU A 151 23.07 -2.92 -15.08
CA GLU A 151 23.75 -3.02 -13.77
C GLU A 151 23.23 -2.01 -12.73
N ASN A 152 21.97 -2.14 -12.32
CA ASN A 152 21.30 -1.21 -11.40
C ASN A 152 21.26 -1.68 -9.93
N THR A 153 21.86 -2.83 -9.61
CA THR A 153 21.94 -3.35 -8.24
C THR A 153 23.35 -3.82 -7.86
N PRO A 154 24.39 -2.99 -8.06
CA PRO A 154 25.79 -3.42 -7.92
C PRO A 154 26.13 -3.91 -6.50
N PHE A 155 25.57 -3.28 -5.46
CA PHE A 155 25.76 -3.73 -4.09
C PHE A 155 25.14 -5.13 -3.86
N MET A 156 23.89 -5.33 -4.28
CA MET A 156 23.19 -6.60 -4.13
C MET A 156 23.87 -7.74 -4.92
N SER A 157 24.44 -7.43 -6.08
CA SER A 157 25.16 -8.41 -6.91
C SER A 157 26.49 -8.88 -6.29
N ASN A 158 27.09 -8.11 -5.39
CA ASN A 158 28.41 -8.40 -4.80
C ASN A 158 28.36 -8.66 -3.28
N ALA A 159 27.22 -8.41 -2.64
CA ALA A 159 27.06 -8.61 -1.20
C ALA A 159 27.18 -10.08 -0.82
N LYS A 160 27.79 -10.35 0.35
CA LYS A 160 27.84 -11.69 0.95
C LYS A 160 26.47 -12.01 1.57
N GLY A 161 25.53 -12.44 0.74
CA GLY A 161 24.18 -12.79 1.14
C GLY A 161 23.54 -13.83 0.22
N THR A 162 22.36 -14.28 0.60
CA THR A 162 21.56 -15.20 -0.21
C THR A 162 20.49 -14.42 -0.95
N LEU A 163 20.51 -14.48 -2.28
CA LEU A 163 19.40 -14.00 -3.10
C LEU A 163 18.31 -15.07 -3.11
N ILE A 164 17.10 -14.68 -2.72
CA ILE A 164 15.95 -15.57 -2.72
C ILE A 164 15.15 -15.32 -3.99
N ASP A 165 15.01 -16.36 -4.80
CA ASP A 165 14.13 -16.36 -5.96
C ASP A 165 12.83 -17.10 -5.65
N GLY A 166 11.70 -16.60 -6.17
CA GLY A 166 10.37 -17.19 -6.00
C GLY A 166 9.48 -16.52 -4.95
N PHE A 167 9.90 -15.40 -4.37
CA PHE A 167 9.05 -14.65 -3.43
C PHE A 167 8.01 -13.82 -4.20
N THR A 168 6.73 -13.98 -3.84
CA THR A 168 5.62 -13.20 -4.41
C THR A 168 5.02 -12.36 -3.29
N ALA A 169 4.73 -11.09 -3.56
CA ALA A 169 4.08 -10.23 -2.58
C ALA A 169 2.67 -10.78 -2.26
N ASP A 170 2.32 -10.86 -0.98
CA ASP A 170 1.04 -11.42 -0.52
C ASP A 170 -0.18 -10.55 -0.85
N GLY A 171 0.04 -9.33 -1.34
CA GLY A 171 -0.98 -8.37 -1.74
C GLY A 171 -0.54 -7.53 -2.93
N THR A 172 -1.50 -6.81 -3.53
CA THR A 172 -1.28 -5.97 -4.73
C THR A 172 -0.93 -4.51 -4.40
N ASN A 173 -0.97 -4.13 -3.11
CA ASN A 173 -0.65 -2.78 -2.63
C ASN A 173 0.02 -2.86 -1.26
N THR A 174 0.64 -1.75 -0.84
CA THR A 174 1.42 -1.65 0.40
C THR A 174 0.66 -2.13 1.65
N ILE A 175 -0.60 -1.71 1.84
CA ILE A 175 -1.39 -2.08 3.03
C ILE A 175 -1.59 -3.60 3.05
N SER A 176 -2.10 -4.16 1.95
CA SER A 176 -2.42 -5.58 1.89
C SER A 176 -1.18 -6.46 2.01
N SER A 177 -0.08 -6.08 1.34
CA SER A 177 1.17 -6.84 1.40
C SER A 177 1.79 -6.80 2.80
N LEU A 178 1.86 -5.63 3.43
CA LEU A 178 2.48 -5.51 4.76
C LEU A 178 1.63 -6.09 5.87
N LYS A 179 0.29 -6.01 5.75
CA LYS A 179 -0.64 -6.69 6.65
C LYS A 179 -0.35 -8.19 6.71
N LEU A 180 -0.13 -8.82 5.56
CA LEU A 180 0.11 -10.27 5.48
C LEU A 180 1.56 -10.63 5.81
N LEU A 181 2.53 -9.82 5.38
CA LEU A 181 3.96 -10.04 5.66
C LEU A 181 4.31 -9.93 7.14
N LEU A 182 3.72 -8.94 7.85
CA LEU A 182 4.12 -8.58 9.21
C LEU A 182 3.18 -9.14 10.29
N THR A 183 2.21 -9.96 9.89
CA THR A 183 1.37 -10.70 10.82
C THR A 183 1.44 -12.19 10.51
N LYS A 184 0.99 -13.03 11.43
CA LYS A 184 0.68 -14.43 11.13
C LYS A 184 -0.72 -14.48 10.48
N PRO A 185 -0.84 -14.62 9.15
CA PRO A 185 -2.14 -14.59 8.51
C PRO A 185 -2.93 -15.86 8.81
N ASN A 186 -4.26 -15.74 8.77
CA ASN A 186 -5.13 -16.90 8.65
C ASN A 186 -5.10 -17.39 7.20
N THR A 187 -4.66 -18.63 6.99
CA THR A 187 -4.45 -19.20 5.64
C THR A 187 -5.75 -19.57 4.92
N GLN A 188 -6.89 -19.61 5.62
CA GLN A 188 -8.19 -19.94 5.01
C GLN A 188 -8.81 -18.72 4.30
N PRO A 189 -9.05 -17.57 4.97
CA PRO A 189 -9.51 -16.36 4.29
C PRO A 189 -8.38 -15.52 3.69
N TRP A 190 -7.11 -15.89 3.93
CA TRP A 190 -5.92 -15.09 3.56
C TRP A 190 -5.97 -13.68 4.15
N GLU A 191 -6.22 -13.59 5.45
CA GLU A 191 -6.35 -12.33 6.18
C GLU A 191 -5.29 -12.20 7.28
N GLY A 192 -4.65 -11.04 7.36
CA GLY A 192 -3.68 -10.74 8.41
C GLY A 192 -4.32 -10.60 9.78
N ASN A 193 -3.62 -11.07 10.82
CA ASN A 193 -4.05 -10.99 12.21
C ASN A 193 -3.13 -10.05 13.02
N TYR A 194 -3.57 -8.81 13.25
CA TYR A 194 -2.79 -7.83 14.01
C TYR A 194 -2.50 -8.23 15.46
N ARG A 195 -3.22 -9.19 16.03
CA ARG A 195 -2.95 -9.72 17.37
C ARG A 195 -1.74 -10.65 17.39
N LEU A 196 -1.37 -11.18 16.23
CA LEU A 196 -0.20 -12.03 16.00
C LEU A 196 0.77 -11.33 15.05
N ASN A 197 1.19 -10.11 15.39
CA ASN A 197 2.14 -9.35 14.58
C ASN A 197 3.61 -9.57 14.97
N LEU A 198 4.52 -9.34 14.02
CA LEU A 198 5.96 -9.56 14.20
C LEU A 198 6.56 -8.74 15.35
N VAL A 199 6.15 -7.49 15.52
CA VAL A 199 6.71 -6.59 16.54
C VAL A 199 6.40 -7.13 17.94
N GLU A 200 5.15 -7.51 18.20
CA GLU A 200 4.74 -8.11 19.47
C GLU A 200 5.40 -9.48 19.72
N LEU A 201 5.58 -10.30 18.68
CA LEU A 201 6.32 -11.57 18.78
C LEU A 201 7.72 -11.33 19.32
N VAL A 202 8.44 -10.43 18.67
CA VAL A 202 9.85 -10.10 18.97
C VAL A 202 9.98 -9.49 20.36
N LYS A 203 9.07 -8.57 20.73
CA LYS A 203 9.01 -8.01 22.08
C LYS A 203 8.71 -9.07 23.15
N SER A 204 7.77 -9.97 22.90
CA SER A 204 7.44 -11.04 23.84
C SER A 204 8.60 -12.02 24.07
N ALA A 205 9.58 -12.04 23.16
CA ALA A 205 10.83 -12.80 23.29
C ALA A 205 11.97 -12.02 23.97
N GLY A 206 11.72 -10.80 24.47
CA GLY A 206 12.69 -9.96 25.18
C GLY A 206 13.65 -9.17 24.26
N ILE A 207 13.34 -9.05 22.97
CA ILE A 207 14.13 -8.24 22.03
C ILE A 207 13.59 -6.82 21.98
N LYS A 208 14.48 -5.83 22.11
CA LYS A 208 14.14 -4.39 21.98
C LYS A 208 13.84 -4.08 20.52
N THR A 209 12.77 -3.31 20.27
CA THR A 209 12.31 -3.02 18.90
C THR A 209 12.40 -1.54 18.55
N TYR A 210 12.98 -1.26 17.37
CA TYR A 210 13.13 0.08 16.81
C TYR A 210 12.45 0.15 15.44
N TRP A 211 11.63 1.17 15.20
CA TRP A 211 11.02 1.42 13.90
C TRP A 211 11.50 2.76 13.32
N ILE A 212 12.18 2.72 12.18
CA ILE A 212 12.70 3.91 11.49
C ILE A 212 12.06 3.99 10.11
N SER A 213 11.36 5.09 9.81
CA SER A 213 10.50 5.17 8.65
C SER A 213 10.67 6.48 7.89
N ASN A 214 10.82 6.37 6.57
CA ASN A 214 10.65 7.49 5.66
C ASN A 214 9.23 7.54 5.06
N GLN A 215 8.38 6.56 5.35
CA GLN A 215 6.96 6.60 4.99
C GLN A 215 6.25 7.70 5.79
N GLY A 216 5.23 8.30 5.18
CA GLY A 216 4.43 9.33 5.80
C GLY A 216 3.70 8.85 7.07
N TYR A 217 3.66 9.72 8.08
CA TYR A 217 2.93 9.54 9.34
C TYR A 217 1.98 10.74 9.55
N LEU A 218 0.67 10.57 9.32
CA LEU A 218 -0.32 11.65 9.47
C LEU A 218 -0.85 11.79 10.90
N GLY A 219 -0.65 10.80 11.78
CA GLY A 219 -1.07 10.87 13.16
C GLY A 219 -1.32 9.51 13.78
N ARG A 220 -2.48 9.34 14.45
CA ARG A 220 -2.91 8.00 14.92
C ARG A 220 -3.01 7.09 13.69
N PHE A 221 -2.41 5.92 13.81
CA PHE A 221 -2.50 4.71 12.99
C PHE A 221 -3.19 4.79 11.61
N ASP A 222 -2.68 5.64 10.72
CA ASP A 222 -3.25 5.83 9.37
C ASP A 222 -3.07 4.61 8.45
N THR A 223 -2.14 3.71 8.79
CA THR A 223 -1.85 2.50 8.04
C THR A 223 -1.41 1.36 8.98
N PRO A 224 -1.42 0.09 8.52
CA PRO A 224 -0.81 -1.02 9.24
C PRO A 224 0.65 -0.75 9.65
N ILE A 225 1.42 -0.04 8.83
CA ILE A 225 2.81 0.36 9.14
C ILE A 225 2.84 1.19 10.41
N SER A 226 2.04 2.26 10.47
CA SER A 226 1.98 3.14 11.62
C SER A 226 1.47 2.40 12.87
N SER A 227 0.57 1.41 12.71
CA SER A 227 0.14 0.50 13.80
C SER A 227 1.26 -0.34 14.36
N LEU A 228 2.04 -0.98 13.51
CA LEU A 228 3.15 -1.81 13.96
C LEU A 228 4.30 -0.98 14.54
N ALA A 229 4.63 0.15 13.91
CA ALA A 229 5.64 1.07 14.40
C ALA A 229 5.30 1.65 15.78
N ASN A 230 4.01 1.90 16.05
CA ASN A 230 3.55 2.38 17.35
C ASN A 230 3.59 1.31 18.44
N LYS A 231 3.67 0.02 18.08
CA LYS A 231 3.88 -1.10 19.01
C LYS A 231 5.37 -1.33 19.32
N SER A 232 6.27 -0.80 18.49
CA SER A 232 7.71 -0.83 18.76
C SER A 232 8.08 -0.01 19.99
N ASP A 233 9.19 -0.35 20.64
CA ASP A 233 9.64 0.35 21.84
C ASP A 233 10.12 1.78 21.52
N GLU A 234 10.79 1.94 20.38
CA GLU A 234 11.21 3.23 19.86
C GLU A 234 10.75 3.40 18.41
N LYS A 235 10.42 4.63 18.02
CA LYS A 235 10.04 4.95 16.64
C LYS A 235 10.55 6.31 16.18
N ILE A 236 10.98 6.39 14.93
CA ILE A 236 11.50 7.59 14.28
C ILE A 236 10.85 7.70 12.90
N PHE A 237 10.10 8.77 12.67
CA PHE A 237 9.48 9.08 11.38
C PHE A 237 10.08 10.36 10.81
N LEU A 238 10.58 10.30 9.57
CA LEU A 238 11.12 11.49 8.89
C LEU A 238 10.01 12.42 8.38
N LYS A 239 8.87 11.85 8.00
CA LYS A 239 7.71 12.56 7.46
C LYS A 239 6.57 12.54 8.47
N SER A 240 6.49 13.57 9.33
CA SER A 240 5.39 13.74 10.29
C SER A 240 4.82 15.16 10.27
N GLY A 241 3.51 15.31 10.50
CA GLY A 241 2.86 16.62 10.57
C GLY A 241 2.98 17.40 9.26
N ASN A 242 3.46 18.65 9.32
CA ASN A 242 3.56 19.56 8.18
C ASN A 242 4.53 19.10 7.07
N SER A 243 5.36 18.10 7.33
CA SER A 243 6.32 17.54 6.36
C SER A 243 5.80 16.32 5.61
N PHE A 244 4.52 15.96 5.76
CA PHE A 244 3.96 14.75 5.14
C PHE A 244 4.08 14.72 3.62
N SER A 245 3.95 15.87 2.95
CA SER A 245 4.06 15.99 1.49
C SER A 245 5.49 16.21 0.98
N GLN A 246 6.48 16.26 1.87
CA GLN A 246 7.86 16.51 1.45
C GLN A 246 8.47 15.25 0.83
N ASN A 247 9.15 15.45 -0.31
CA ASN A 247 9.94 14.41 -0.94
C ASN A 247 11.31 14.32 -0.24
N ILE A 248 11.40 13.49 0.79
CA ILE A 248 12.62 13.20 1.54
C ILE A 248 13.25 11.92 0.97
N SER A 249 14.55 11.99 0.65
CA SER A 249 15.33 10.84 0.19
C SER A 249 15.49 9.79 1.29
N ASP A 250 15.42 8.52 0.92
CA ASP A 250 15.66 7.39 1.83
C ASP A 250 17.04 7.41 2.49
N PHE A 251 18.04 8.07 1.88
CA PHE A 251 19.36 8.25 2.49
C PHE A 251 19.31 9.04 3.82
N ALA A 252 18.26 9.83 4.04
CA ALA A 252 18.05 10.53 5.30
C ALA A 252 17.78 9.58 6.49
N LEU A 253 17.47 8.30 6.23
CA LEU A 253 17.36 7.28 7.28
C LEU A 253 18.73 6.84 7.80
N LEU A 254 19.80 6.91 6.99
CA LEU A 254 21.12 6.39 7.37
C LEU A 254 21.70 7.07 8.62
N PRO A 255 21.67 8.41 8.78
CA PRO A 255 22.16 9.05 9.99
C PRO A 255 21.34 8.65 11.23
N LYS A 256 20.03 8.48 11.09
CA LYS A 256 19.16 8.04 12.19
C LYS A 256 19.42 6.59 12.56
N PHE A 257 19.56 5.71 11.58
CA PHE A 257 19.91 4.32 11.80
C PHE A 257 21.28 4.20 12.49
N SER A 258 22.30 4.92 12.00
CA SER A 258 23.63 4.95 12.62
C SER A 258 23.59 5.43 14.07
N GLN A 259 22.76 6.43 14.39
CA GLN A 259 22.58 6.91 15.76
C GLN A 259 21.99 5.80 16.65
N VAL A 260 20.91 5.16 16.20
CA VAL A 260 20.20 4.16 17.01
C VAL A 260 21.03 2.89 17.20
N ILE A 261 21.72 2.39 16.16
CA ILE A 261 22.55 1.18 16.29
C ILE A 261 23.82 1.42 17.13
N SER A 262 24.32 2.66 17.17
CA SER A 262 25.46 3.02 18.02
C SER A 262 25.12 3.10 19.51
N GLN A 263 23.84 3.30 19.83
CA GLN A 263 23.34 3.21 21.20
C GLN A 263 23.16 1.73 21.50
N ALA A 264 24.20 1.10 22.06
CA ALA A 264 24.15 -0.32 22.41
C ALA A 264 22.86 -0.62 23.20
N ALA A 265 21.96 -1.39 22.60
CA ALA A 265 20.82 -1.90 23.34
C ALA A 265 21.38 -2.76 24.48
N GLN A 266 20.79 -2.66 25.68
CA GLN A 266 21.08 -3.63 26.74
C GLN A 266 20.44 -4.97 26.35
N GLY A 267 21.08 -5.72 25.44
CA GLY A 267 20.59 -6.98 24.90
C GLY A 267 20.36 -6.95 23.38
N LYS A 268 19.58 -7.91 22.89
CA LYS A 268 19.29 -8.08 21.45
C LYS A 268 18.27 -7.04 20.95
N ALA A 269 18.41 -6.61 19.71
CA ALA A 269 17.56 -5.60 19.09
C ALA A 269 17.09 -5.97 17.68
N LEU A 270 15.86 -5.59 17.34
CA LEU A 270 15.32 -5.59 15.99
C LEU A 270 15.13 -4.16 15.50
N TYR A 271 15.76 -3.84 14.38
CA TYR A 271 15.64 -2.57 13.67
C TYR A 271 14.82 -2.76 12.40
N CYS A 272 13.63 -2.18 12.36
CA CYS A 272 12.76 -2.18 11.19
C CYS A 272 12.93 -0.86 10.44
N GLY A 273 13.39 -0.92 9.19
CA GLY A 273 13.51 0.22 8.28
C GLY A 273 12.45 0.16 7.19
N THR A 274 11.63 1.21 7.03
CA THR A 274 10.68 1.32 5.90
C THR A 274 11.11 2.43 4.95
N PHE A 275 11.28 2.04 3.69
CA PHE A 275 11.89 2.86 2.64
C PHE A 275 10.85 3.25 1.59
N ILE A 276 10.93 4.46 1.06
CA ILE A 276 10.19 4.88 -0.14
C ILE A 276 11.15 4.70 -1.31
N TRP A 277 11.29 3.45 -1.76
CA TRP A 277 12.01 3.22 -2.99
C TRP A 277 11.19 3.80 -4.16
N PHE A 278 11.67 4.91 -4.73
CA PHE A 278 11.08 5.49 -5.93
C PHE A 278 11.41 4.61 -7.13
N THR A 279 10.45 3.78 -7.54
CA THR A 279 10.55 2.94 -8.74
C THR A 279 10.72 3.73 -10.05
N PHE A 280 10.61 5.07 -10.04
CA PHE A 280 10.55 5.86 -11.28
C PHE A 280 11.70 6.85 -11.54
N ASP A 281 12.59 7.15 -10.58
CA ASP A 281 13.72 8.05 -10.88
C ASP A 281 14.75 7.38 -11.80
N TYR A 282 14.83 6.05 -11.79
CA TYR A 282 15.69 5.30 -12.72
C TYR A 282 15.25 5.42 -14.19
N LEU A 283 13.98 5.70 -14.47
CA LEU A 283 13.50 5.90 -15.84
C LEU A 283 13.71 7.34 -16.36
N ARG A 284 14.14 8.28 -15.50
CA ARG A 284 14.41 9.67 -15.91
C ARG A 284 15.87 10.13 -15.75
N LEU A 285 16.72 9.41 -15.02
CA LEU A 285 18.08 9.89 -14.74
C LEU A 285 19.15 8.79 -14.88
N PRO A 286 19.60 8.48 -16.11
CA PRO A 286 20.74 7.57 -16.32
C PRO A 286 22.09 8.09 -15.76
N ASN A 287 22.20 9.34 -15.30
CA ASN A 287 23.48 9.99 -15.01
C ASN A 287 23.66 10.54 -13.58
N ARG A 288 22.95 10.05 -12.56
CA ARG A 288 23.11 10.54 -11.16
C ARG A 288 23.19 9.45 -10.10
N LEU A 289 23.99 8.41 -10.34
CA LEU A 289 24.51 7.63 -9.21
C LEU A 289 25.85 8.24 -8.75
N PRO A 290 26.03 8.58 -7.47
CA PRO A 290 27.36 8.82 -6.93
C PRO A 290 28.16 7.52 -7.10
N LYS A 291 29.30 7.61 -7.79
CA LYS A 291 30.12 6.46 -8.18
C LYS A 291 30.75 5.70 -7.00
N ASN A 292 30.54 6.14 -5.76
CA ASN A 292 31.13 5.56 -4.57
C ASN A 292 30.09 5.41 -3.46
N LEU A 293 29.63 4.18 -3.23
CA LEU A 293 29.11 3.64 -1.96
C LEU A 293 29.54 2.17 -1.89
#